data_AF-A0A6M8VVG8-F1
#
_entry.id   AF-A0A6M8VVG8-F1
#
_cell.length_a   1.000
_cell.length_b   1.000
_cell.length_c   1.000
_cell.angle_alpha   90.00
_cell.angle_beta   90.00
_cell.angle_gamma   90.00
#
_symmetry.space_group_name_H-M   'P 1'
#
loop_
_entity.id
_entity.type
_entity.pdbx_description
1 polymer ?
#
loop_
_entity_poly.entity_id
_entity_poly.type
_entity_poly.pdbx_seq_one_letter_code
_entity_poly.pdbx_strand_id
1 'polypeptide(L)'
;MTKPVPEERSRGFVRKHWRLLSLCLLVLLGLGATLVGVTWWVAARSGLVQGPKTAALGLGEDWSEEALSESQRRGDAVISAIKQYQSREGELPPSLEALVPDDIATIEPPVAGNRRWRYGPLGSHAGEYFLLVESAYCERPGYYGVEWFRYTSLGDKWKVFQDESF
;
A
#
# COMPACT_ATOMS: atom_id res chain seq x y z
N MET A 1 -45.09 76.01 4.36
CA MET A 1 -43.91 75.91 3.47
C MET A 1 -42.86 75.04 4.16
N THR A 2 -42.78 73.77 3.79
CA THR A 2 -41.81 72.81 4.31
C THR A 2 -40.69 72.63 3.29
N LYS A 3 -39.44 72.87 3.69
CA LYS A 3 -38.27 72.67 2.81
C LYS A 3 -38.00 71.17 2.65
N PRO A 4 -37.76 70.66 1.43
CA PRO A 4 -37.41 69.26 1.22
C PRO A 4 -36.03 68.95 1.83
N VAL A 5 -35.95 67.79 2.51
CA VAL A 5 -34.72 67.27 3.12
C VAL A 5 -33.86 66.61 2.03
N PRO A 6 -32.54 66.90 1.97
CA PRO A 6 -31.67 66.39 0.91
C PRO A 6 -31.38 64.89 1.10
N GLU A 7 -31.99 64.06 0.26
CA GLU A 7 -31.93 62.59 0.28
C GLU A 7 -30.62 62.01 -0.31
N GLU A 8 -29.73 62.86 -0.83
CA GLU A 8 -28.62 62.42 -1.68
C GLU A 8 -27.38 61.94 -0.90
N ARG A 9 -27.32 62.16 0.43
CA ARG A 9 -26.13 61.82 1.23
C ARG A 9 -26.08 60.37 1.73
N SER A 10 -27.18 59.62 1.66
CA SER A 10 -27.26 58.25 2.21
C SER A 10 -26.75 57.15 1.27
N ARG A 11 -26.80 57.37 -0.06
CA ARG A 11 -26.44 56.32 -1.05
C ARG A 11 -24.93 56.05 -1.15
N GLY A 12 -24.09 57.04 -0.88
CA GLY A 12 -22.63 56.88 -0.91
C GLY A 12 -22.09 56.06 0.26
N PHE A 13 -22.72 56.17 1.43
CA PHE A 13 -22.30 55.48 2.65
C PHE A 13 -22.52 53.96 2.55
N VAL A 14 -23.67 53.53 2.01
CA VAL A 14 -24.03 52.11 1.90
C VAL A 14 -23.07 51.35 0.96
N ARG A 15 -22.66 51.94 -0.16
CA ARG A 15 -21.75 51.28 -1.12
C ARG A 15 -20.35 51.03 -0.57
N LYS A 16 -19.83 51.94 0.28
CA LYS A 16 -18.48 51.79 0.85
C LYS A 16 -18.43 50.69 1.91
N HIS A 17 -19.48 50.58 2.74
CA HIS A 17 -19.58 49.54 3.77
C HIS A 17 -19.79 48.16 3.16
N TRP A 18 -20.57 48.06 2.08
CA TRP A 18 -20.78 46.78 1.39
C TRP A 18 -19.48 46.18 0.84
N ARG A 19 -18.60 47.01 0.25
CA ARG A 19 -17.30 46.54 -0.26
C ARG A 19 -16.38 46.00 0.84
N LEU A 20 -16.38 46.65 2.01
CA LEU A 20 -15.58 46.18 3.16
C LEU A 20 -16.11 44.86 3.71
N LEU A 21 -17.44 44.71 3.81
CA LEU A 21 -18.05 43.46 4.28
C LEU A 21 -17.78 42.28 3.32
N SER A 22 -17.86 42.50 2.01
CA SER A 22 -17.55 41.45 1.02
C SER A 22 -16.07 41.02 1.07
N LEU A 23 -15.14 41.95 1.26
CA LEU A 23 -13.72 41.62 1.40
C LEU A 23 -13.44 40.82 2.68
N CYS A 24 -14.03 41.21 3.81
CA CYS A 24 -13.91 40.44 5.06
C CYS A 24 -14.45 39.02 4.92
N LEU A 25 -15.59 38.84 4.24
CA LEU A 25 -16.17 37.52 4.02
C LEU A 25 -15.25 36.63 3.17
N LEU A 26 -14.67 37.16 2.10
CA LEU A 26 -13.75 36.41 1.23
C LEU A 26 -12.47 35.99 1.98
N VAL A 27 -11.91 36.84 2.84
CA VAL A 27 -10.73 36.50 3.65
C VAL A 27 -11.07 35.39 4.65
N LEU A 28 -12.22 35.46 5.32
CA LEU A 28 -12.65 34.44 6.28
C LEU A 28 -12.90 33.09 5.58
N LEU A 29 -13.48 33.09 4.38
CA LEU A 29 -13.67 31.87 3.58
C LEU A 29 -12.33 31.26 3.14
N GLY A 30 -11.36 32.09 2.73
CA GLY A 30 -10.02 31.63 2.35
C GLY A 30 -9.26 30.98 3.52
N LEU A 31 -9.34 31.57 4.72
CA LEU A 31 -8.72 31.01 5.94
C LEU A 31 -9.39 29.71 6.41
N GLY A 32 -10.71 29.59 6.23
CA GLY A 32 -11.41 28.33 6.53
C GLY A 32 -10.96 27.18 5.64
N ALA A 33 -10.76 27.43 4.34
CA ALA A 33 -10.34 26.41 3.39
C ALA A 33 -8.91 25.89 3.67
N THR A 34 -7.98 26.75 4.10
CA THR A 34 -6.60 26.32 4.41
C THR A 34 -6.54 25.45 5.66
N LEU A 35 -7.33 25.75 6.69
CA LEU A 35 -7.38 24.93 7.91
C LEU A 35 -7.94 23.52 7.65
N VAL A 36 -8.98 23.40 6.80
CA VAL A 36 -9.52 22.09 6.40
C VAL A 36 -8.51 21.31 5.56
N GLY A 37 -7.80 21.98 4.63
CA GLY A 37 -6.76 21.34 3.84
C GLY A 37 -5.59 20.81 4.67
N VAL A 38 -5.11 21.60 5.64
CA VAL A 38 -4.00 21.20 6.53
C VAL A 38 -4.41 20.05 7.45
N THR A 39 -5.62 20.09 8.02
CA THR A 39 -6.12 19.00 8.87
C THR A 39 -6.28 17.69 8.09
N TRP A 40 -6.78 17.73 6.85
CA TRP A 40 -6.83 16.57 5.97
C TRP A 40 -5.44 16.04 5.62
N TRP A 41 -4.47 16.92 5.32
CA TRP A 41 -3.11 16.52 5.00
C TRP A 41 -2.41 15.86 6.19
N VAL A 42 -2.58 16.40 7.40
CA VAL A 42 -2.06 15.81 8.64
C VAL A 42 -2.75 14.46 8.93
N ALA A 43 -4.08 14.36 8.76
CA ALA A 43 -4.81 13.11 8.97
C ALA A 43 -4.36 12.00 8.00
N ALA A 44 -4.20 12.33 6.70
CA ALA A 44 -3.69 11.40 5.69
C ALA A 44 -2.25 10.94 5.99
N ARG A 45 -1.39 11.85 6.46
CA ARG A 45 0.01 11.55 6.76
C ARG A 45 0.21 10.79 8.08
N SER A 46 -0.66 11.02 9.06
CA SER A 46 -0.60 10.36 10.38
C SER A 46 -1.02 8.90 10.36
N GLY A 47 -1.51 8.38 9.24
CA GLY A 47 -2.02 7.01 9.15
C GLY A 47 -3.31 6.78 9.94
N LEU A 48 -3.96 7.84 10.47
CA LEU A 48 -5.26 7.71 11.15
C LEU A 48 -6.39 7.36 10.19
N VAL A 49 -6.25 7.77 8.92
CA VAL A 49 -7.13 7.33 7.83
C VAL A 49 -6.38 6.23 7.08
N GLN A 50 -6.22 5.07 7.72
CA GLN A 50 -6.09 3.84 6.93
C GLN A 50 -7.42 3.73 6.19
N GLY A 51 -7.43 4.05 4.89
CA GLY A 51 -8.57 3.73 4.02
C GLY A 51 -8.98 2.27 4.27
N PRO A 52 -10.26 1.90 4.07
CA PRO A 52 -10.78 0.60 4.46
C PRO A 52 -9.78 -0.46 4.02
N LYS A 53 -9.06 -1.03 5.01
CA LYS A 53 -8.17 -2.17 4.81
C LYS A 53 -9.05 -3.13 4.04
N THR A 54 -8.61 -3.43 2.84
CA THR A 54 -9.24 -4.34 1.91
C THR A 54 -9.43 -5.67 2.64
N ALA A 55 -10.51 -5.80 3.39
CA ALA A 55 -11.34 -6.98 3.35
C ALA A 55 -11.80 -7.04 1.89
N ALA A 56 -10.91 -7.40 0.96
CA ALA A 56 -10.64 -8.77 0.58
C ALA A 56 -11.99 -9.32 0.14
N LEU A 57 -12.14 -9.51 -1.17
CA LEU A 57 -13.37 -9.77 -1.93
C LEU A 57 -14.10 -11.08 -1.53
N GLY A 58 -14.27 -11.35 -0.24
CA GLY A 58 -14.83 -12.58 0.33
C GLY A 58 -13.92 -13.80 0.23
N LEU A 59 -12.65 -13.66 -0.13
CA LEU A 59 -11.77 -14.81 -0.42
C LEU A 59 -11.07 -15.41 0.82
N GLY A 60 -11.27 -14.82 2.00
CA GLY A 60 -10.68 -15.32 3.25
C GLY A 60 -9.16 -15.16 3.36
N GLU A 61 -8.55 -14.38 2.47
CA GLU A 61 -7.12 -14.05 2.55
C GLU A 61 -6.88 -12.97 3.59
N ASP A 62 -5.83 -13.16 4.40
CA ASP A 62 -5.36 -12.16 5.36
C ASP A 62 -4.13 -11.47 4.77
N TRP A 63 -4.29 -10.23 4.32
CA TRP A 63 -3.20 -9.39 3.85
C TRP A 63 -2.85 -8.28 4.85
N SER A 64 -3.16 -8.50 6.15
CA SER A 64 -2.77 -7.58 7.22
C SER A 64 -1.26 -7.44 7.34
N GLU A 65 -0.80 -6.31 7.89
CA GLU A 65 0.62 -6.07 8.15
C GLU A 65 1.22 -7.16 9.06
N GLU A 66 0.43 -7.63 10.02
CA GLU A 66 0.78 -8.74 10.91
C GLU A 66 0.97 -10.05 10.13
N ALA A 67 0.03 -10.41 9.24
CA ALA A 67 0.14 -11.62 8.41
C ALA A 67 1.31 -11.55 7.43
N LEU A 68 1.60 -10.37 6.90
CA LEU A 68 2.75 -10.13 6.03
C LEU A 68 4.07 -10.26 6.78
N SER A 69 4.18 -9.66 7.97
CA SER A 69 5.36 -9.75 8.81
C SER A 69 5.65 -11.19 9.24
N GLU A 70 4.61 -11.96 9.59
CA GLU A 70 4.77 -13.36 9.96
C GLU A 70 5.12 -14.24 8.75
N SER A 71 4.51 -13.99 7.58
CA SER A 71 4.89 -14.67 6.33
C SER A 71 6.34 -14.40 5.97
N GLN A 72 6.79 -13.15 6.12
CA GLN A 72 8.17 -12.76 5.91
C GLN A 72 9.12 -13.57 6.79
N ARG A 73 8.85 -13.63 8.10
CA ARG A 73 9.65 -14.40 9.07
C ARG A 73 9.76 -15.88 8.68
N ARG A 74 8.67 -16.49 8.20
CA ARG A 74 8.67 -17.87 7.70
C ARG A 74 9.45 -18.03 6.40
N GLY A 75 9.28 -17.08 5.48
CA GLY A 75 10.01 -17.05 4.21
C GLY A 75 11.52 -16.92 4.41
N ASP A 76 11.98 -16.16 5.40
CA ASP A 76 13.41 -16.03 5.74
C ASP A 76 14.06 -17.38 6.07
N ALA A 77 13.33 -18.28 6.75
CA ALA A 77 13.82 -19.63 7.02
C ALA A 77 13.95 -20.46 5.73
N VAL A 78 12.97 -20.39 4.83
CA VAL A 78 12.99 -21.06 3.53
C VAL A 78 14.15 -20.54 2.65
N ILE A 79 14.34 -19.23 2.62
CA ILE A 79 15.45 -18.58 1.88
C ILE A 79 16.81 -19.04 2.41
N SER A 80 16.95 -19.12 3.73
CA SER A 80 18.17 -19.63 4.36
C SER A 80 18.46 -21.07 3.94
N ALA A 81 17.44 -21.94 3.91
CA ALA A 81 17.56 -23.32 3.46
C ALA A 81 17.92 -23.42 1.97
N ILE A 82 17.32 -22.60 1.09
CA ILE A 82 17.68 -22.54 -0.33
C ILE A 82 19.15 -22.15 -0.51
N LYS A 83 19.63 -21.14 0.22
CA LYS A 83 21.04 -20.72 0.17
C LYS A 83 21.98 -21.83 0.65
N GLN A 84 21.59 -22.57 1.69
CA GLN A 84 22.37 -23.70 2.20
C GLN A 84 22.44 -24.85 1.19
N TYR A 85 21.30 -25.25 0.62
CA TYR A 85 21.24 -26.24 -0.46
C TYR A 85 22.15 -25.85 -1.63
N GLN A 86 22.04 -24.60 -2.09
CA GLN A 86 22.83 -24.09 -3.19
C GLN A 86 24.33 -24.09 -2.90
N SER A 87 24.72 -23.79 -1.65
CA SER A 87 26.13 -23.85 -1.25
C SER A 87 26.69 -25.28 -1.24
N ARG A 88 25.85 -26.29 -0.99
CA ARG A 88 26.23 -27.70 -0.95
C ARG A 88 26.26 -28.34 -2.34
N GLU A 89 25.20 -28.15 -3.11
CA GLU A 89 25.01 -28.81 -4.41
C GLU A 89 25.54 -28.00 -5.60
N GLY A 90 25.81 -26.69 -5.41
CA GLY A 90 26.21 -25.78 -6.48
C GLY A 90 25.08 -25.32 -7.40
N GLU A 91 23.87 -25.87 -7.24
CA GLU A 91 22.67 -25.55 -8.01
C GLU A 91 21.49 -25.19 -7.09
N LEU A 92 20.48 -24.51 -7.64
CA LEU A 92 19.24 -24.24 -6.90
C LEU A 92 18.45 -25.54 -6.69
N PRO A 93 17.72 -25.67 -5.58
CA PRO A 93 16.85 -26.84 -5.38
C PRO A 93 15.78 -26.87 -6.46
N PRO A 94 15.45 -28.06 -7.01
CA PRO A 94 14.45 -28.19 -8.08
C PRO A 94 13.03 -27.91 -7.58
N SER A 95 12.77 -28.08 -6.28
CA SER A 95 11.53 -27.69 -5.60
C SER A 95 11.82 -27.38 -4.13
N LEU A 96 10.85 -26.80 -3.41
CA LEU A 96 11.03 -26.53 -1.97
C LEU A 96 11.12 -27.83 -1.17
N GLU A 97 10.42 -28.89 -1.57
CA GLU A 97 10.42 -30.18 -0.89
C GLU A 97 11.81 -30.84 -0.86
N ALA A 98 12.67 -30.52 -1.83
CA ALA A 98 14.06 -31.00 -1.85
C ALA A 98 14.91 -30.45 -0.68
N LEU A 99 14.44 -29.42 0.02
CA LEU A 99 15.08 -28.87 1.22
C LEU A 99 14.79 -29.70 2.47
N VAL A 100 13.74 -30.52 2.45
CA VAL A 100 13.29 -31.32 3.59
C VAL A 100 13.83 -32.74 3.46
N PRO A 101 14.38 -33.36 4.52
CA PRO A 101 14.57 -32.81 5.87
C PRO A 101 15.94 -32.13 6.09
N ASP A 102 16.84 -32.18 5.10
CA ASP A 102 18.27 -31.96 5.31
C ASP A 102 18.64 -30.49 5.59
N ASP A 103 17.97 -29.54 4.95
CA ASP A 103 18.21 -28.09 5.12
C ASP A 103 17.13 -27.42 5.98
N ILE A 104 15.92 -27.97 6.00
CA ILE A 104 14.82 -27.51 6.84
C ILE A 104 13.94 -28.69 7.29
N ALA A 105 13.53 -28.72 8.55
CA ALA A 105 12.72 -29.81 9.08
C ALA A 105 11.30 -29.86 8.46
N THR A 106 10.71 -28.69 8.21
CA THR A 106 9.40 -28.55 7.58
C THR A 106 9.27 -27.16 6.98
N ILE A 107 8.46 -27.03 5.92
CA ILE A 107 8.18 -25.74 5.29
C ILE A 107 6.83 -25.26 5.83
N GLU A 108 6.88 -24.30 6.76
CA GLU A 108 5.66 -23.67 7.24
C GLU A 108 5.01 -22.85 6.11
N PRO A 109 3.70 -22.98 5.89
CA PRO A 109 3.01 -22.15 4.89
C PRO A 109 3.03 -20.67 5.30
N PRO A 110 2.94 -19.74 4.34
CA PRO A 110 2.76 -18.34 4.68
C PRO A 110 1.43 -18.14 5.41
N VAL A 111 1.35 -17.11 6.24
CA VAL A 111 0.09 -16.72 6.91
C VAL A 111 -0.76 -15.86 6.00
N ALA A 112 -0.12 -15.06 5.15
CA ALA A 112 -0.76 -14.18 4.20
C ALA A 112 -1.23 -14.91 2.94
N GLY A 113 -2.10 -14.24 2.19
CA GLY A 113 -2.63 -14.75 0.92
C GLY A 113 -3.38 -16.07 1.07
N ASN A 114 -3.14 -17.00 0.15
CA ASN A 114 -3.79 -18.31 0.10
C ASN A 114 -3.02 -19.39 0.91
N ARG A 115 -2.03 -18.99 1.71
CA ARG A 115 -1.18 -19.89 2.50
C ARG A 115 -0.34 -20.87 1.68
N ARG A 116 0.07 -20.48 0.47
CA ARG A 116 1.01 -21.25 -0.37
C ARG A 116 2.22 -20.43 -0.78
N TRP A 117 3.36 -21.11 -0.82
CA TRP A 117 4.59 -20.59 -1.39
C TRP A 117 4.65 -20.94 -2.88
N ARG A 118 5.07 -20.00 -3.71
CA ARG A 118 5.48 -20.24 -5.10
C ARG A 118 6.97 -20.01 -5.21
N TYR A 119 7.69 -20.98 -5.75
CA TYR A 119 9.13 -20.93 -5.90
C TYR A 119 9.52 -21.31 -7.33
N GLY A 120 10.60 -20.72 -7.83
CA GLY A 120 11.16 -21.07 -9.12
C GLY A 120 12.34 -20.18 -9.53
N PRO A 121 13.05 -20.54 -10.61
CA PRO A 121 14.15 -19.75 -11.14
C PRO A 121 13.67 -18.40 -11.68
N LEU A 122 14.50 -17.37 -11.49
CA LEU A 122 14.24 -16.01 -11.98
C LEU A 122 14.87 -15.82 -13.36
N GLY A 123 14.15 -16.20 -14.40
CA GLY A 123 14.63 -16.07 -15.78
C GLY A 123 15.85 -16.98 -16.05
N SER A 124 16.80 -16.48 -16.85
CA SER A 124 17.93 -17.29 -17.35
C SER A 124 19.20 -17.18 -16.51
N HIS A 125 19.21 -16.38 -15.45
CA HIS A 125 20.39 -16.18 -14.63
C HIS A 125 20.54 -17.31 -13.61
N ALA A 126 21.65 -18.04 -13.72
CA ALA A 126 21.97 -19.12 -12.78
C ALA A 126 22.08 -18.57 -11.35
N GLY A 127 21.36 -19.21 -10.42
CA GLY A 127 21.35 -18.81 -9.01
C GLY A 127 20.36 -17.70 -8.66
N GLU A 128 19.61 -17.17 -9.63
CA GLU A 128 18.47 -16.30 -9.32
C GLU A 128 17.18 -17.09 -9.18
N TYR A 129 16.42 -16.79 -8.13
CA TYR A 129 15.13 -17.41 -7.87
C TYR A 129 14.14 -16.39 -7.31
N PHE A 130 12.86 -16.77 -7.35
CA PHE A 130 11.81 -16.09 -6.61
C PHE A 130 11.24 -17.01 -5.53
N LEU A 131 10.78 -16.40 -4.45
CA LEU A 131 9.88 -16.99 -3.48
C LEU A 131 8.73 -16.01 -3.28
N LEU A 132 7.50 -16.44 -3.56
CA LEU A 132 6.28 -15.63 -3.51
C LEU A 132 5.24 -16.24 -2.56
N VAL A 133 4.48 -15.39 -1.89
CA VAL A 133 3.18 -15.77 -1.31
C VAL A 133 2.15 -15.72 -2.42
N GLU A 134 1.43 -16.82 -2.67
CA GLU A 134 0.35 -16.83 -3.65
C GLU A 134 -0.91 -16.14 -3.12
N SER A 135 -1.61 -15.47 -4.02
CA SER A 135 -2.97 -15.02 -3.80
C SER A 135 -3.98 -15.98 -4.44
N ALA A 136 -5.15 -16.12 -3.83
CA ALA A 136 -6.34 -16.78 -4.33
C ALA A 136 -6.83 -16.18 -5.67
N TYR A 137 -6.43 -14.95 -6.01
CA TYR A 137 -6.75 -14.37 -7.33
C TYR A 137 -6.03 -15.09 -8.48
N CYS A 138 -4.94 -15.81 -8.23
CA CYS A 138 -4.19 -16.53 -9.28
C CYS A 138 -5.01 -17.66 -9.93
N GLU A 139 -6.05 -18.15 -9.26
CA GLU A 139 -6.90 -19.23 -9.76
C GLU A 139 -8.06 -18.72 -10.64
N ARG A 140 -8.26 -17.39 -10.76
CA ARG A 140 -9.34 -16.82 -11.58
C ARG A 140 -8.87 -16.50 -13.00
N PRO A 141 -9.48 -17.10 -14.05
CA PRO A 141 -9.20 -16.73 -15.42
C PRO A 141 -9.46 -15.23 -15.67
N GLY A 142 -8.48 -14.52 -16.24
CA GLY A 142 -8.63 -13.12 -16.66
C GLY A 142 -8.27 -12.05 -15.62
N TYR A 143 -7.78 -12.43 -14.44
CA TYR A 143 -7.22 -11.49 -13.47
C TYR A 143 -5.68 -11.54 -13.51
N TYR A 144 -5.06 -10.47 -14.01
CA TYR A 144 -3.59 -10.32 -14.10
C TYR A 144 -3.01 -9.30 -13.11
N GLY A 145 -3.87 -8.59 -12.37
CA GLY A 145 -3.45 -7.73 -11.26
C GLY A 145 -3.39 -8.55 -9.99
N VAL A 146 -2.21 -9.02 -9.61
CA VAL A 146 -1.99 -9.77 -8.38
C VAL A 146 -0.88 -9.09 -7.60
N GLU A 147 -1.16 -8.82 -6.33
CA GLU A 147 -0.14 -8.35 -5.42
C GLU A 147 0.77 -9.53 -5.09
N TRP A 148 2.07 -9.37 -5.37
CA TRP A 148 3.07 -10.40 -5.06
C TRP A 148 4.06 -9.86 -4.04
N PHE A 149 4.41 -10.70 -3.08
CA PHE A 149 5.56 -10.47 -2.22
C PHE A 149 6.73 -11.19 -2.86
N ARG A 150 7.65 -10.45 -3.49
CA ARG A 150 8.78 -11.06 -4.18
C ARG A 150 10.04 -10.89 -3.37
N TYR A 151 10.60 -12.04 -2.97
CA TYR A 151 12.01 -12.11 -2.63
C TYR A 151 12.82 -12.41 -3.89
N THR A 152 13.90 -11.66 -4.11
CA THR A 152 14.88 -11.97 -5.16
C THR A 152 16.25 -12.13 -4.50
N SER A 153 17.05 -13.07 -5.00
CA SER A 153 18.44 -13.24 -4.51
C SER A 153 19.34 -12.03 -4.77
N LEU A 154 18.90 -11.07 -5.60
CA LEU A 154 19.60 -9.83 -5.94
C LEU A 154 19.52 -8.74 -4.85
N GLY A 155 18.80 -8.96 -3.75
CA GLY A 155 18.85 -8.07 -2.60
C GLY A 155 18.27 -8.72 -1.35
N ASP A 156 18.97 -8.61 -0.22
CA ASP A 156 18.55 -9.17 1.09
C ASP A 156 17.33 -8.46 1.71
N LYS A 157 16.42 -7.92 0.88
CA LYS A 157 15.25 -7.18 1.34
C LYS A 157 14.01 -7.66 0.60
N TRP A 158 13.01 -8.03 1.39
CA TRP A 158 11.65 -8.21 0.92
C TRP A 158 11.17 -6.90 0.29
N LYS A 159 10.66 -7.00 -0.94
CA LYS A 159 10.02 -5.90 -1.62
C LYS A 159 8.58 -6.32 -1.93
N VAL A 160 7.66 -5.46 -1.52
CA VAL A 160 6.27 -5.57 -1.95
C VAL A 160 6.23 -5.04 -3.38
N PHE A 161 5.85 -5.91 -4.32
CA PHE A 161 5.62 -5.50 -5.69
C PHE A 161 4.11 -5.48 -5.91
N GLN A 162 3.57 -4.27 -6.03
CA GLN A 162 2.30 -4.06 -6.71
C GLN A 162 2.64 -3.96 -8.18
N ASP A 163 2.56 -5.08 -8.88
CA ASP A 163 2.68 -5.07 -10.33
C ASP A 163 1.27 -5.03 -10.93
N GLU A 164 0.95 -3.95 -11.64
CA GLU A 164 -0.33 -3.81 -12.35
C GLU A 164 -0.29 -4.51 -13.72
N SER A 165 0.84 -5.08 -14.14
CA SER A 165 0.99 -5.62 -15.49
C SER A 165 2.13 -6.64 -15.62
N PHE A 166 1.77 -7.92 -15.53
CA PHE A 166 2.58 -9.05 -16.03
C PHE A 166 2.16 -9.46 -17.43
#